data_AF-A0A6I1GGC0-F1
#
_entry.id   AF-A0A6I1GGC0-F1
#
_cell.length_a   1.000
_cell.length_b   1.000
_cell.length_c   1.000
_cell.angle_alpha   90.00
_cell.angle_beta   90.00
_cell.angle_gamma   90.00
#
_symmetry.space_group_name_H-M   'P 1'
#
loop_
_entity.id
_entity.type
_entity.pdbx_description
1 polymer ?
#
loop_
_entity_poly.entity_id
_entity_poly.type
_entity_poly.pdbx_seq_one_letter_code
_entity_poly.pdbx_strand_id
1 'polypeptide(L)' 'MTIHYLSLTEVAKKLGITKGALAQYKLPEPDVTVGRARGWLPETIDEWNASRPSRGVGGGRPRKHKGDD' A
#
# COMPACT_ATOMS: atom_id res chain seq x y z
N MET A 1 -24.84 1.69 10.22
CA MET A 1 -23.38 1.87 10.12
C MET A 1 -22.91 1.12 8.88
N THR A 2 -22.37 1.81 7.87
CA THR A 2 -21.85 1.16 6.65
C THR A 2 -20.34 1.00 6.74
N ILE A 3 -19.84 -0.20 6.48
CA ILE A 3 -18.40 -0.49 6.45
C ILE A 3 -17.92 -0.30 5.00
N HIS A 4 -16.91 0.54 4.81
CA HIS A 4 -16.34 0.80 3.49
C HIS A 4 -15.06 -0.01 3.32
N TYR A 5 -15.09 -0.95 2.38
CA TYR A 5 -13.92 -1.75 2.00
C TYR A 5 -13.25 -1.13 0.78
N LEU A 6 -11.92 -1.09 0.81
CA LEU A 6 -11.07 -0.67 -0.29
C LEU A 6 -10.90 -1.81 -1.28
N SER A 7 -11.23 -1.55 -2.54
CA SER A 7 -10.89 -2.44 -3.64
C SER A 7 -9.41 -2.31 -4.02
N LEU A 8 -8.86 -3.28 -4.76
CA LEU A 8 -7.44 -3.30 -5.18
C LEU A 8 -6.96 -1.98 -5.81
N THR A 9 -7.85 -1.30 -6.55
CA THR A 9 -7.58 0.01 -7.16
C THR A 9 -7.45 1.12 -6.12
N GLU A 10 -8.30 1.10 -5.10
CA GLU A 10 -8.30 2.08 -4.01
C GLU A 10 -7.13 1.86 -3.07
N VAL A 11 -6.76 0.60 -2.81
CA VAL A 11 -5.52 0.25 -2.11
C VAL A 11 -4.31 0.86 -2.83
N ALA A 12 -4.21 0.69 -4.15
CA ALA A 12 -3.13 1.28 -4.95
C ALA A 12 -3.10 2.81 -4.84
N LYS A 13 -4.27 3.47 -4.94
CA LYS A 13 -4.40 4.92 -4.78
C LYS A 13 -3.98 5.39 -3.37
N LYS A 14 -4.42 4.70 -2.32
CA LYS A 14 -4.08 5.01 -0.92
C LYS A 14 -2.57 4.92 -0.68
N LEU A 15 -1.91 3.95 -1.29
CA LEU A 15 -0.46 3.75 -1.19
C LEU A 15 0.34 4.65 -2.13
N GLY A 16 -0.31 5.42 -3.01
CA GLY A 16 0.37 6.25 -4.00
C GLY A 16 1.16 5.46 -5.05
N ILE A 17 0.80 4.19 -5.30
CA ILE A 17 1.48 3.33 -6.25
C ILE A 17 0.56 2.87 -7.39
N THR A 18 1.15 2.42 -8.48
CA THR A 18 0.39 1.86 -9.60
C THR A 18 -0.13 0.46 -9.25
N LYS A 19 -1.23 0.04 -9.89
CA LYS A 19 -1.77 -1.33 -9.73
C LYS A 19 -0.74 -2.40 -10.07
N GLY A 20 0.10 -2.15 -11.08
CA GLY A 20 1.18 -3.04 -11.47
C GLY A 20 2.22 -3.21 -10.37
N ALA A 21 2.62 -2.12 -9.71
CA ALA A 21 3.50 -2.20 -8.55
C ALA A 21 2.82 -2.93 -7.38
N LEU A 22 1.53 -2.67 -7.14
CA LEU A 22 0.76 -3.37 -6.10
C LEU A 22 0.70 -4.89 -6.36
N ALA A 23 0.55 -5.32 -7.62
CA ALA A 23 0.52 -6.72 -7.99
C ALA A 23 1.86 -7.45 -7.79
N GLN A 24 2.99 -6.71 -7.74
CA GLN A 24 4.30 -7.27 -7.40
C GLN A 24 4.46 -7.51 -5.90
N TYR A 25 3.62 -6.86 -5.07
CA TYR A 25 3.63 -7.08 -3.62
C TYR A 25 2.69 -8.23 -3.25
N LYS A 26 3.11 -9.02 -2.26
CA LYS A 26 2.20 -9.92 -1.54
C LYS A 26 1.30 -9.08 -0.65
N LEU A 27 0.12 -8.73 -1.20
CA LEU A 27 -0.98 -8.14 -0.45
C LEU A 27 -1.40 -9.05 0.72
N PRO A 28 -1.91 -8.48 1.82
CA PRO A 28 -2.46 -9.26 2.90
C PRO A 28 -3.73 -9.99 2.44
N GLU A 29 -4.17 -10.95 3.25
CA GLU A 29 -5.42 -11.65 3.01
C GLU A 29 -6.59 -10.65 2.96
N PRO A 30 -7.53 -10.77 2.01
CA PRO A 30 -8.64 -9.84 1.90
C PRO A 30 -9.65 -10.03 3.04
N ASP A 31 -10.02 -8.93 3.70
CA ASP A 31 -11.06 -8.93 4.74
C ASP A 31 -12.43 -9.34 4.20
N VAL A 32 -12.70 -9.05 2.92
CA VAL A 32 -13.92 -9.46 2.24
C VAL A 32 -13.64 -9.90 0.81
N THR A 33 -14.30 -10.97 0.38
CA THR A 33 -14.30 -11.40 -1.02
C THR A 33 -15.72 -11.33 -1.56
N VAL A 34 -15.93 -10.53 -2.60
CA VAL A 34 -17.22 -10.35 -3.29
C VAL A 34 -17.09 -10.91 -4.70
N GLY A 35 -17.48 -12.17 -4.87
CA GLY A 35 -17.28 -12.89 -6.14
C GLY A 35 -15.80 -13.00 -6.50
N ARG A 36 -15.37 -12.30 -7.56
CA ARG A 36 -13.94 -12.20 -7.95
C ARG A 36 -13.24 -10.97 -7.37
N ALA A 37 -13.99 -10.02 -6.82
CA ALA A 37 -13.43 -8.82 -6.23
C ALA A 37 -12.95 -9.12 -4.80
N ARG A 38 -11.80 -8.54 -4.46
CA ARG A 38 -11.22 -8.59 -3.11
C ARG A 38 -11.29 -7.19 -2.51
N GLY A 39 -11.73 -7.11 -1.27
CA GLY A 39 -11.83 -5.88 -0.50
C GLY A 39 -11.00 -5.99 0.77
N TRP A 40 -10.38 -4.88 1.13
CA TRP A 40 -9.60 -4.74 2.36
C TRP A 40 -10.14 -3.59 3.19
N LEU A 41 -10.04 -3.70 4.50
CA LEU A 41 -10.28 -2.56 5.35
C LEU A 41 -9.15 -1.53 5.20
N PRO A 42 -9.45 -0.23 5.35
CA PRO A 42 -8.43 0.80 5.38
C PRO A 42 -7.39 0.54 6.48
N GLU A 43 -7.81 -0.05 7.59
CA GLU A 43 -6.98 -0.43 8.74
C GLU A 43 -6.02 -1.58 8.37
N THR A 44 -6.53 -2.67 7.78
CA THR A 44 -5.72 -3.81 7.31
C THR A 44 -4.62 -3.37 6.34
N ILE A 45 -4.92 -2.44 5.43
CA ILE A 45 -3.91 -1.90 4.50
C ILE A 45 -2.90 -1.01 5.22
N ASP A 46 -3.32 -0.25 6.23
CA ASP A 46 -2.44 0.62 7.00
C ASP A 46 -1.43 -0.19 7.83
N GLU A 47 -1.93 -1.20 8.56
CA GLU A 47 -1.13 -2.14 9.34
C GLU A 47 -0.17 -2.94 8.45
N TRP A 48 -0.67 -3.43 7.31
CA TRP A 48 0.17 -4.09 6.32
C TRP A 48 1.22 -3.12 5.77
N ASN A 49 0.87 -1.87 5.44
CA ASN A 49 1.82 -0.91 4.90
C ASN A 49 2.91 -0.52 5.91
N ALA A 50 2.56 -0.46 7.20
CA ALA A 50 3.50 -0.23 8.29
C ALA A 50 4.45 -1.43 8.49
N SER A 51 3.92 -2.64 8.36
CA SER A 51 4.68 -3.90 8.54
C SER A 51 5.27 -4.43 7.22
N ARG A 52 5.03 -3.76 6.08
CA ARG A 52 5.34 -4.33 4.78
C ARG A 52 6.85 -4.55 4.69
N PRO A 53 7.31 -5.69 4.16
CA PRO A 53 8.71 -5.90 3.82
C PRO A 53 9.03 -5.00 2.62
N SER A 54 9.18 -3.71 2.85
CA SER A 54 9.76 -2.83 1.85
C SER A 54 11.17 -3.32 1.63
N ARG A 55 11.56 -3.45 0.36
CA ARG A 55 12.92 -3.76 -0.09
C ARG A 55 13.86 -2.59 0.29
N GLY A 56 14.07 -2.42 1.60
CA GLY A 56 14.86 -1.37 2.20
C GLY A 56 14.10 -0.57 3.25
N VAL A 57 14.47 -0.81 4.49
CA VAL A 57 14.73 0.22 5.53
C VAL A 57 15.72 1.32 5.04
N GLY A 58 15.70 1.70 3.77
CA GLY A 58 16.76 2.47 3.08
C GLY A 58 16.40 3.00 1.69
N GLY A 59 15.11 3.18 1.38
CA GLY A 59 14.65 3.78 0.11
C GLY A 59 14.63 5.32 0.10
N GLY A 60 15.13 5.96 1.15
CA GLY A 60 15.34 7.41 1.15
C GLY A 60 16.59 7.72 0.34
N ARG A 61 16.44 8.20 -0.90
CA ARG A 61 17.53 8.93 -1.56
C ARG A 61 18.00 10.02 -0.58
N PRO A 62 19.25 10.01 -0.08
CA PRO A 62 19.72 11.11 0.75
C PRO A 62 19.57 12.39 -0.08
N ARG A 63 18.78 13.35 0.42
CA ARG A 63 18.72 14.68 -0.17
C ARG A 63 20.12 15.27 0.00
N LYS A 64 20.84 15.40 -1.11
CA LYS A 64 22.13 16.10 -1.16
C LYS A 64 21.88 17.55 -0.73
N HIS A 65 22.35 17.92 0.46
CA HIS A 65 22.41 19.32 0.87
C HIS A 65 23.37 20.03 -0.11
N LYS A 66 22.86 21.01 -0.84
CA LYS A 66 23.69 21.89 -1.66
C LYS A 66 24.45 22.79 -0.67
N GLY A 67 25.77 22.62 -0.60
CA GLY A 67 26.65 23.59 0.04
C GLY A 67 26.61 24.88 -0.76
N ASP A 68 26.40 25.97 -0.04
CA ASP A 68 26.48 27.36 -0.50
C ASP A 68 27.94 27.80 -0.30
N ASP A 69 28.59 28.24 -1.38
CA ASP A 69 29.83 29.02 -1.40
C ASP A 69 29.54 30.28 -2.23
#